data_AF-A0A3P6SM24-F1
#
_entry.id   AF-A0A3P6SM24-F1
#
_cell.length_a   1.000
_cell.length_b   1.000
_cell.length_c   1.000
_cell.angle_alpha   90.00
_cell.angle_beta   90.00
_cell.angle_gamma   90.00
#
_symmetry.space_group_name_H-M   'P 1'
#
loop_
_entity.id
_entity.type
_entity.pdbx_description
1 polymer ?
#
loop_
_entity_poly.entity_id
_entity_poly.type
_entity_poly.pdbx_seq_one_letter_code
_entity_poly.pdbx_strand_id
1 'polypeptide(L)'
;MVDARGGAMRGCRHSGVRIIIPPRKAPQPTRITCRYLRKDKLAHPPPLSEGEALASRILEMAPHGAKFLGPVILEVPHFASLRGREREIVILRSDDGQHWKEHQLEATEDAVQEVLNESFDAEDLSQLDDLHTSRITRILTNDFPMYFAVVTRVRQEVHCVGPEGGVILSSVVPRVQAIFPDGSLTKLIKVSVQAQPVPQEIVTRLHGNRVAVSSIVTVEPRRRKFHKPITLCIPLPQSSNKGMLTQYSGQPGQEPPTLRLLCSITGGSAPAQWEDITGTTQLTFTGEDVSFTTTVSARFWLMDCQTPRDAARMAQEVYNEAIAVPYMAKFLIFARRSHPTEGQLRLFCMTDDREDKTLEKQEHFIEIAKSKDVEVLSGRHQFLEFSGNILPITKSDEQLSLYFLPFQENRLAFLIK
;
A
#
# COMPACT_ATOMS: atom_id res chain seq x y z
N MET A 1 16.37 -13.10 -26.18
CA MET A 1 16.87 -12.25 -27.28
C MET A 1 15.66 -11.71 -27.98
N VAL A 2 15.66 -10.44 -28.36
CA VAL A 2 14.60 -9.83 -29.16
C VAL A 2 15.23 -9.05 -30.30
N ASP A 3 14.59 -9.01 -31.46
CA ASP A 3 14.99 -8.20 -32.61
C ASP A 3 13.79 -7.41 -33.14
N ALA A 4 13.91 -6.83 -34.34
CA ALA A 4 12.86 -6.01 -34.93
C ALA A 4 11.53 -6.77 -35.17
N ARG A 5 11.49 -8.11 -35.08
CA ARG A 5 10.23 -8.86 -35.12
C ARG A 5 9.41 -8.69 -33.83
N GLY A 6 10.02 -8.19 -32.76
CA GLY A 6 9.40 -8.11 -31.44
C GLY A 6 9.38 -9.47 -30.73
N GLY A 7 8.61 -9.54 -29.65
CA GLY A 7 8.36 -10.77 -28.91
C GLY A 7 7.79 -10.51 -27.52
N ALA A 8 6.99 -11.46 -27.04
CA ALA A 8 6.52 -11.56 -25.67
C ALA A 8 7.31 -12.63 -24.92
N MET A 9 7.92 -12.27 -23.79
CA MET A 9 8.74 -13.16 -22.98
C MET A 9 8.18 -13.21 -21.56
N ARG A 10 7.84 -14.42 -21.09
CA ARG A 10 7.41 -14.67 -19.72
C ARG A 10 8.59 -15.16 -18.88
N GLY A 11 8.71 -14.65 -17.66
CA GLY A 11 9.70 -15.13 -16.70
C GLY A 11 9.51 -16.61 -16.39
N CYS A 12 10.60 -17.38 -16.44
CA CYS A 12 10.59 -18.82 -16.15
C CYS A 12 10.46 -19.15 -14.66
N ARG A 13 10.61 -18.15 -13.79
CA ARG A 13 10.35 -18.29 -12.34
C ARG A 13 8.91 -17.89 -12.08
N HIS A 14 8.32 -18.44 -11.01
CA HIS A 14 6.92 -18.26 -10.59
C HIS A 14 6.47 -16.80 -10.39
N SER A 15 7.38 -15.84 -10.58
CA SER A 15 7.12 -14.40 -10.54
C SER A 15 6.06 -13.93 -11.52
N GLY A 16 5.87 -14.62 -12.65
CA GLY A 16 4.86 -14.25 -13.64
C GLY A 16 5.11 -12.93 -14.37
N VAL A 17 6.30 -12.31 -14.21
CA VAL A 17 6.68 -11.10 -14.96
C VAL A 17 6.70 -11.39 -16.44
N ARG A 18 6.10 -10.52 -17.24
CA ARG A 18 6.11 -10.61 -18.69
C ARG A 18 6.64 -9.32 -19.30
N ILE A 19 7.47 -9.45 -20.33
CA ILE A 19 7.98 -8.33 -21.12
C ILE A 19 7.50 -8.50 -22.54
N ILE A 20 6.85 -7.48 -23.06
CA ILE A 20 6.31 -7.45 -24.41
C ILE A 20 7.02 -6.33 -25.16
N ILE A 21 7.81 -6.73 -26.15
CA ILE A 21 8.47 -5.83 -27.08
C ILE A 21 7.70 -5.92 -28.40
N PRO A 22 6.95 -4.88 -28.78
CA PRO A 22 6.18 -4.97 -30.01
C PRO A 22 7.08 -4.96 -31.27
N PRO A 23 6.59 -5.46 -32.43
CA PRO A 23 7.34 -5.45 -33.68
C PRO A 23 7.83 -4.04 -34.03
N ARG A 24 9.04 -3.98 -34.62
CA ARG A 24 9.74 -2.76 -35.04
C ARG A 24 10.08 -1.78 -33.91
N LYS A 25 9.88 -2.13 -32.63
CA LYS A 25 10.27 -1.27 -31.49
C LYS A 25 11.71 -1.54 -31.01
N ALA A 26 12.29 -2.71 -31.27
CA ALA A 26 13.70 -2.97 -31.01
C ALA A 26 14.58 -2.51 -32.19
N PRO A 27 15.51 -1.55 -32.02
CA PRO A 27 16.32 -1.02 -33.12
C PRO A 27 17.38 -2.00 -33.63
N GLN A 28 17.79 -2.95 -32.80
CA GLN A 28 18.78 -3.98 -33.11
C GLN A 28 18.54 -5.22 -32.23
N PRO A 29 19.07 -6.40 -32.62
CA PRO A 29 19.02 -7.59 -31.78
C PRO A 29 19.60 -7.34 -30.39
N THR A 30 18.77 -7.48 -29.36
CA THR A 30 19.08 -7.10 -27.98
C THR A 30 18.83 -8.25 -27.01
N ARG A 31 19.76 -8.49 -26.09
CA ARG A 31 19.62 -9.47 -25.02
C ARG A 31 18.95 -8.85 -23.80
N ILE A 32 17.63 -8.95 -23.74
CA ILE A 32 16.88 -8.45 -22.58
C ILE A 32 17.00 -9.43 -21.41
N THR A 33 17.30 -8.89 -20.23
CA THR A 33 17.26 -9.60 -18.95
C THR A 33 16.40 -8.81 -17.98
N CYS A 34 15.62 -9.52 -17.16
CA CYS A 34 14.87 -8.94 -16.07
C CYS A 34 14.98 -9.85 -14.85
N ARG A 35 15.43 -9.31 -13.71
CA ARG A 35 15.66 -10.07 -12.48
C ARG A 35 15.00 -9.40 -11.30
N TYR A 36 14.43 -10.21 -10.41
CA TYR A 36 14.01 -9.73 -9.11
C TYR A 36 15.18 -9.62 -8.15
N LEU A 37 15.28 -8.46 -7.52
CA LEU A 37 16.23 -8.16 -6.45
C LEU A 37 15.48 -7.96 -5.13
N ARG A 38 16.14 -8.36 -4.04
CA ARG A 38 15.66 -8.03 -2.70
C ARG A 38 16.12 -6.61 -2.34
N LYS A 39 15.24 -5.87 -1.66
CA LYS A 39 15.49 -4.46 -1.29
C LYS A 39 16.77 -4.30 -0.45
N ASP A 40 17.01 -5.22 0.49
CA ASP A 40 18.17 -5.26 1.38
C ASP A 40 19.51 -5.45 0.66
N LYS A 41 19.49 -5.86 -0.61
CA LYS A 41 20.71 -6.03 -1.41
C LYS A 41 21.13 -4.80 -2.20
N LEU A 42 20.31 -3.76 -2.22
CA LEU A 42 20.63 -2.50 -2.92
C LEU A 42 21.36 -1.55 -1.98
N ALA A 43 22.44 -0.94 -2.46
CA ALA A 43 23.12 0.12 -1.73
C ALA A 43 22.21 1.34 -1.51
N HIS A 44 21.40 1.67 -2.52
CA HIS A 44 20.47 2.80 -2.51
C HIS A 44 19.06 2.31 -2.86
N PRO A 45 18.31 1.75 -1.89
CA PRO A 45 16.94 1.31 -2.11
C PRO A 45 16.00 2.51 -2.34
N PRO A 46 14.81 2.30 -2.95
CA PRO A 46 13.84 3.37 -3.15
C PRO A 46 13.44 3.99 -1.81
N PRO A 47 13.36 5.34 -1.72
CA PRO A 47 12.90 6.02 -0.52
C PRO A 47 11.39 5.80 -0.36
N LEU A 48 10.99 5.17 0.74
CA LEU A 48 9.58 4.88 1.05
C LEU A 48 9.19 5.62 2.33
N SER A 49 8.05 6.29 2.31
CA SER A 49 7.48 6.95 3.49
C SER A 49 6.69 5.96 4.35
N GLU A 50 6.27 6.38 5.55
CA GLU A 50 5.33 5.60 6.36
C GLU A 50 4.07 5.24 5.58
N GLY A 51 3.62 3.99 5.70
CA GLY A 51 2.48 3.48 4.95
C GLY A 51 2.77 3.11 3.49
N GLU A 52 3.98 3.37 2.99
CA GLU A 52 4.43 2.93 1.67
C GLU A 52 5.28 1.65 1.76
N ALA A 53 5.12 0.76 0.78
CA ALA A 53 5.95 -0.43 0.69
C ALA A 53 6.07 -0.92 -0.76
N LEU A 54 7.02 -1.82 -1.00
CA LEU A 54 7.12 -2.51 -2.28
C LEU A 54 5.91 -3.42 -2.47
N ALA A 55 5.20 -3.30 -3.60
CA ALA A 55 4.12 -4.21 -3.97
C ALA A 55 4.65 -5.44 -4.73
N SER A 56 5.85 -5.35 -5.30
CA SER A 56 6.63 -6.44 -5.90
C SER A 56 8.11 -6.26 -5.53
N ARG A 57 8.91 -7.33 -5.62
CA ARG A 57 10.37 -7.20 -5.60
C ARG A 57 10.87 -6.23 -6.68
N ILE A 58 12.02 -5.62 -6.43
CA ILE A 58 12.63 -4.65 -7.34
C ILE A 58 13.06 -5.37 -8.62
N LEU A 59 12.79 -4.76 -9.76
CA LEU A 59 13.14 -5.28 -11.07
C LEU A 59 14.44 -4.64 -11.52
N GLU A 60 15.46 -5.44 -11.74
CA GLU A 60 16.66 -5.03 -12.45
C GLU A 60 16.51 -5.39 -13.92
N MET A 61 16.71 -4.41 -14.79
CA MET A 61 16.60 -4.57 -16.24
C MET A 61 17.98 -4.64 -16.86
N ALA A 62 18.17 -5.34 -17.98
CA ALA A 62 19.37 -5.21 -18.79
C ALA A 62 19.01 -5.36 -20.28
N PRO A 63 19.70 -4.66 -21.20
CA PRO A 63 20.80 -3.73 -20.93
C PRO A 63 20.33 -2.38 -20.36
N HIS A 64 21.08 -1.82 -19.41
CA HIS A 64 20.79 -0.51 -18.82
C HIS A 64 20.88 0.58 -19.90
N GLY A 65 19.90 1.48 -19.95
CA GLY A 65 19.84 2.56 -20.93
C GLY A 65 19.47 2.10 -22.34
N ALA A 66 19.04 0.85 -22.51
CA ALA A 66 18.50 0.37 -23.78
C ALA A 66 17.32 1.25 -24.20
N LYS A 67 17.37 1.78 -25.42
CA LYS A 67 16.30 2.62 -26.00
C LYS A 67 15.52 1.83 -27.04
N PHE A 68 14.22 2.01 -27.04
CA PHE A 68 13.29 1.45 -28.02
C PHE A 68 12.77 2.54 -28.95
N LEU A 69 12.36 2.16 -30.16
CA LEU A 69 11.78 3.05 -31.16
C LEU A 69 10.33 3.44 -30.82
N GLY A 70 9.77 2.88 -29.76
CA GLY A 70 8.48 3.24 -29.18
C GLY A 70 8.23 2.42 -27.90
N PRO A 71 7.03 2.51 -27.33
CA PRO A 71 6.72 1.94 -26.03
C PRO A 71 6.79 0.42 -26.02
N VAL A 72 7.33 -0.11 -24.94
CA VAL A 72 7.34 -1.54 -24.59
C VAL A 72 6.63 -1.73 -23.27
N ILE A 73 6.07 -2.92 -23.05
CA ILE A 73 5.23 -3.21 -21.88
C ILE A 73 5.95 -4.19 -20.97
N LEU A 74 5.98 -3.88 -19.68
CA LEU A 74 6.30 -4.84 -18.63
C LEU A 74 5.05 -5.07 -17.80
N GLU A 75 4.68 -6.32 -17.63
CA GLU A 75 3.60 -6.72 -16.74
C GLU A 75 4.21 -7.39 -15.51
N VAL A 76 3.89 -6.82 -14.36
CA VAL A 76 4.53 -7.15 -13.09
C VAL A 76 3.45 -7.55 -12.10
N PRO A 77 3.39 -8.84 -11.74
CA PRO A 77 2.54 -9.28 -10.65
C PRO A 77 2.92 -8.61 -9.34
N HIS A 78 1.92 -8.23 -8.56
CA HIS A 78 2.12 -7.61 -7.26
C HIS A 78 1.22 -8.25 -6.19
N PHE A 79 1.60 -8.01 -4.93
CA PHE A 79 1.01 -8.65 -3.77
C PHE A 79 0.40 -7.65 -2.81
N ALA A 80 0.48 -6.34 -3.07
CA ALA A 80 -0.24 -5.35 -2.27
C ALA A 80 -1.77 -5.54 -2.40
N SER A 81 -2.47 -5.47 -1.27
CA SER A 81 -3.92 -5.27 -1.27
C SER A 81 -4.21 -3.79 -1.46
N LEU A 82 -5.05 -3.47 -2.45
CA LEU A 82 -5.41 -2.08 -2.73
C LEU A 82 -6.65 -1.60 -1.97
N ARG A 83 -7.33 -2.52 -1.25
CA ARG A 83 -8.60 -2.28 -0.54
C ARG A 83 -9.56 -1.42 -1.38
N GLY A 84 -9.89 -1.95 -2.57
CA GLY A 84 -10.60 -1.19 -3.58
C GLY A 84 -9.73 -0.06 -4.15
N ARG A 85 -9.97 1.17 -3.70
CA ARG A 85 -9.25 2.39 -4.14
C ARG A 85 -8.55 3.14 -3.01
N GLU A 86 -8.53 2.59 -1.79
CA GLU A 86 -7.84 3.23 -0.66
C GLU A 86 -6.33 3.37 -0.88
N ARG A 87 -5.75 2.43 -1.64
CA ARG A 87 -4.35 2.43 -2.03
C ARG A 87 -4.22 2.42 -3.55
N GLU A 88 -3.06 2.88 -4.00
CA GLU A 88 -2.67 2.87 -5.41
C GLU A 88 -1.30 2.23 -5.59
N ILE A 89 -0.98 1.90 -6.85
CA ILE A 89 0.35 1.47 -7.27
C ILE A 89 1.02 2.64 -7.99
N VAL A 90 2.26 2.94 -7.60
CA VAL A 90 3.14 3.88 -8.30
C VAL A 90 4.42 3.19 -8.73
N ILE A 91 4.95 3.62 -9.87
CA ILE A 91 6.16 3.06 -10.44
C ILE A 91 7.30 4.05 -10.20
N LEU A 92 8.31 3.61 -9.46
CA LEU A 92 9.57 4.33 -9.35
C LEU A 92 10.59 3.69 -10.28
N ARG A 93 11.51 4.51 -10.80
CA ARG A 93 12.66 4.07 -11.59
C ARG A 93 13.95 4.72 -11.12
N SER A 94 15.05 4.00 -11.32
CA SER A 94 16.41 4.50 -11.10
C SER A 94 17.28 4.20 -12.31
N ASP A 95 17.77 5.23 -12.96
CA ASP A 95 18.58 5.11 -14.18
C ASP A 95 20.05 4.79 -13.85
N ASP A 96 20.53 5.21 -12.68
CA ASP A 96 21.92 5.12 -12.22
C ASP A 96 22.13 4.14 -11.05
N GLY A 97 21.04 3.62 -10.49
CA GLY A 97 21.06 2.75 -9.31
C GLY A 97 21.24 3.48 -7.98
N GLN A 98 21.23 4.81 -7.98
CA GLN A 98 21.43 5.66 -6.79
C GLN A 98 20.21 6.54 -6.51
N HIS A 99 19.69 7.20 -7.54
CA HIS A 99 18.58 8.13 -7.43
C HIS A 99 17.29 7.51 -7.96
N TRP A 100 16.21 7.71 -7.21
CA TRP A 100 14.88 7.20 -7.57
C TRP A 100 13.95 8.36 -7.90
N LYS A 101 13.18 8.19 -8.97
CA LYS A 101 12.14 9.13 -9.39
C LYS A 101 10.89 8.38 -9.83
N GLU A 102 9.76 9.05 -9.79
CA GLU A 102 8.51 8.51 -10.34
C GLU A 102 8.61 8.39 -11.87
N HIS A 103 8.23 7.23 -12.39
CA HIS A 103 8.19 6.95 -13.81
C HIS A 103 6.99 7.66 -14.43
N GLN A 104 7.25 8.52 -15.41
CA GLN A 104 6.25 9.49 -15.91
C GLN A 104 5.35 8.96 -17.01
N LEU A 105 5.72 7.87 -17.70
CA LEU A 105 4.90 7.33 -18.77
C LEU A 105 3.77 6.50 -18.16
N GLU A 106 2.57 7.04 -18.21
CA GLU A 106 1.37 6.39 -17.67
C GLU A 106 0.95 5.21 -18.56
N ALA A 107 0.55 4.14 -17.90
CA ALA A 107 0.07 2.91 -18.51
C ALA A 107 -1.45 2.87 -18.56
N THR A 108 -2.08 3.85 -19.24
CA THR A 108 -3.55 3.86 -19.40
C THR A 108 -4.01 2.64 -20.19
N GLU A 109 -5.25 2.18 -19.97
CA GLU A 109 -5.78 1.02 -20.70
C GLU A 109 -5.74 1.23 -22.21
N ASP A 110 -6.11 2.43 -22.68
CA ASP A 110 -6.04 2.79 -24.10
C ASP A 110 -4.61 2.76 -24.64
N ALA A 111 -3.63 3.31 -23.92
CA ALA A 111 -2.23 3.30 -24.35
C ALA A 111 -1.65 1.88 -24.37
N VAL A 112 -2.02 1.03 -23.41
CA VAL A 112 -1.64 -0.39 -23.42
C VAL A 112 -2.27 -1.08 -24.64
N GLN A 113 -3.57 -0.88 -24.87
CA GLN A 113 -4.30 -1.51 -25.96
C GLN A 113 -3.79 -1.05 -27.33
N GLU A 114 -3.48 0.23 -27.51
CA GLU A 114 -2.87 0.75 -28.74
C GLU A 114 -1.57 0.00 -29.06
N VAL A 115 -0.68 -0.13 -28.07
CA VAL A 115 0.60 -0.82 -28.23
C VAL A 115 0.41 -2.32 -28.54
N LEU A 116 -0.57 -2.97 -27.91
CA LEU A 116 -0.86 -4.39 -28.11
C LEU A 116 -1.54 -4.65 -29.47
N ASN A 117 -2.56 -3.87 -29.84
CA ASN A 117 -3.34 -4.03 -31.06
C ASN A 117 -2.55 -3.64 -32.32
N GLU A 118 -1.56 -2.75 -32.21
CA GLU A 118 -0.62 -2.46 -33.32
C GLU A 118 0.25 -3.67 -33.70
N SER A 119 0.30 -4.70 -32.85
CA SER A 119 1.47 -5.55 -32.72
C SER A 119 1.19 -7.05 -32.66
N PHE A 120 -0.04 -7.44 -32.29
CA PHE A 120 -0.46 -8.82 -32.11
C PHE A 120 -1.86 -9.02 -32.71
N ASP A 121 -2.06 -10.16 -33.36
CA ASP A 121 -3.39 -10.56 -33.86
C ASP A 121 -4.27 -11.05 -32.68
N ALA A 122 -5.58 -11.15 -32.91
CA ALA A 122 -6.55 -11.51 -31.86
C ALA A 122 -6.24 -12.86 -31.18
N GLU A 123 -5.69 -13.83 -31.92
CA GLU A 123 -5.28 -15.13 -31.37
C GLU A 123 -4.06 -14.98 -30.41
N ASP A 124 -3.07 -14.16 -30.77
CA ASP A 124 -1.89 -13.90 -29.93
C ASP A 124 -2.26 -13.13 -28.66
N LEU A 125 -3.21 -12.19 -28.75
CA LEU A 125 -3.76 -11.47 -27.60
C LEU A 125 -4.45 -12.40 -26.61
N SER A 126 -5.21 -13.39 -27.10
CA SER A 126 -5.86 -14.38 -26.23
C SER A 126 -4.86 -15.25 -25.44
N GLN A 127 -3.68 -15.53 -26.02
CA GLN A 127 -2.59 -16.22 -25.31
C GLN A 127 -1.89 -15.33 -24.28
N LEU A 128 -2.04 -14.02 -24.40
CA LEU A 128 -1.55 -13.07 -23.41
C LEU A 128 -2.46 -12.99 -22.17
N ASP A 129 -3.69 -13.49 -22.18
CA ASP A 129 -4.55 -13.46 -20.99
C ASP A 129 -4.22 -14.52 -19.92
N ASP A 130 -3.22 -15.37 -20.17
CA ASP A 130 -2.88 -16.54 -19.35
C ASP A 130 -2.01 -16.21 -18.11
N LEU A 131 -2.44 -15.20 -17.35
CA LEU A 131 -1.79 -14.73 -16.14
C LEU A 131 -2.42 -15.38 -14.91
N HIS A 132 -1.60 -16.00 -14.05
CA HIS A 132 -2.06 -16.76 -12.89
C HIS A 132 -2.63 -15.89 -11.75
N THR A 133 -2.67 -14.57 -11.94
CA THR A 133 -3.19 -13.60 -10.98
C THR A 133 -3.76 -12.40 -11.72
N SER A 134 -4.85 -11.84 -11.20
CA SER A 134 -5.42 -10.58 -11.67
C SER A 134 -4.69 -9.34 -11.14
N ARG A 135 -3.78 -9.50 -10.17
CA ARG A 135 -3.03 -8.40 -9.54
C ARG A 135 -1.76 -8.11 -10.30
N ILE A 136 -1.91 -7.45 -11.44
CA ILE A 136 -0.82 -7.12 -12.35
C ILE A 136 -0.81 -5.63 -12.59
N THR A 137 0.35 -5.03 -12.38
CA THR A 137 0.60 -3.67 -12.82
C THR A 137 1.30 -3.71 -14.17
N ARG A 138 0.91 -2.82 -15.08
CA ARG A 138 1.58 -2.64 -16.36
C ARG A 138 2.48 -1.41 -16.29
N ILE A 139 3.67 -1.51 -16.85
CA ILE A 139 4.64 -0.43 -16.98
C ILE A 139 4.88 -0.27 -18.47
N LEU A 140 4.45 0.86 -19.05
CA LEU A 140 4.92 1.25 -20.38
C LEU A 140 6.23 2.01 -20.24
N THR A 141 7.20 1.70 -21.07
CA THR A 141 8.46 2.47 -21.11
C THR A 141 9.04 2.52 -22.51
N ASN A 142 9.76 3.58 -22.85
CA ASN A 142 10.51 3.70 -24.11
C ASN A 142 11.99 3.33 -23.95
N ASP A 143 12.41 3.10 -22.71
CA ASP A 143 13.79 2.79 -22.36
C ASP A 143 13.87 1.94 -21.08
N PHE A 144 14.97 1.23 -20.89
CA PHE A 144 15.20 0.47 -19.66
C PHE A 144 16.08 1.25 -18.67
N PRO A 145 15.55 1.61 -17.48
CA PRO A 145 16.37 2.06 -16.36
C PRO A 145 17.23 0.90 -15.83
N MET A 146 18.12 1.18 -14.88
CA MET A 146 18.78 0.11 -14.12
C MET A 146 17.74 -0.66 -13.27
N TYR A 147 16.88 0.07 -12.57
CA TYR A 147 15.87 -0.53 -11.70
C TYR A 147 14.47 0.06 -11.91
N PHE A 148 13.45 -0.78 -11.78
CA PHE A 148 12.07 -0.39 -11.49
C PHE A 148 11.67 -0.89 -10.09
N ALA A 149 10.86 -0.10 -9.40
CA ALA A 149 10.21 -0.51 -8.16
C ALA A 149 8.70 -0.26 -8.28
N VAL A 150 7.91 -1.28 -8.01
CA VAL A 150 6.46 -1.19 -7.90
C VAL A 150 6.13 -0.92 -6.43
N VAL A 151 5.56 0.25 -6.13
CA VAL A 151 5.31 0.72 -4.76
C VAL A 151 3.81 0.85 -4.55
N THR A 152 3.32 0.36 -3.40
CA THR A 152 1.97 0.67 -2.93
C THR A 152 2.02 1.81 -1.91
N ARG A 153 1.09 2.75 -2.03
CA ARG A 153 0.88 3.86 -1.08
C ARG A 153 -0.60 4.17 -0.93
N VAL A 154 -0.96 4.97 0.07
CA VAL A 154 -2.33 5.54 0.17
C VAL A 154 -2.60 6.38 -1.06
N ARG A 155 -3.81 6.25 -1.63
CA ARG A 155 -4.19 6.96 -2.85
C ARG A 155 -4.04 8.48 -2.67
N GLN A 156 -3.43 9.12 -3.67
CA GLN A 156 -3.19 10.56 -3.68
C GLN A 156 -3.99 11.23 -4.80
N GLU A 157 -4.79 12.22 -4.47
CA GLU A 157 -5.41 13.08 -5.47
C GLU A 157 -4.48 14.24 -5.80
N VAL A 158 -3.78 14.15 -6.94
CA VAL A 158 -2.73 15.10 -7.34
C VAL A 158 -3.31 16.14 -8.30
N HIS A 159 -3.24 17.42 -7.92
CA HIS A 159 -3.70 18.53 -8.74
C HIS A 159 -2.58 19.58 -8.88
N CYS A 160 -2.49 20.22 -10.04
CA CYS A 160 -1.68 21.41 -10.23
C CYS A 160 -2.48 22.63 -9.74
N VAL A 161 -2.05 23.27 -8.66
CA VAL A 161 -2.72 24.44 -8.06
C VAL A 161 -1.79 25.66 -8.16
N GLY A 162 -2.28 26.76 -8.71
CA GLY A 162 -1.55 28.01 -8.89
C GLY A 162 -2.04 29.15 -8.00
N PRO A 163 -1.65 30.40 -8.31
CA PRO A 163 -2.10 31.59 -7.59
C PRO A 163 -3.62 31.81 -7.58
N GLU A 164 -4.32 31.29 -8.59
CA GLU A 164 -5.77 31.28 -8.70
C GLU A 164 -6.46 30.39 -7.65
N GLY A 165 -5.70 29.57 -6.92
CA GLY A 165 -6.26 28.62 -5.96
C GLY A 165 -6.91 27.41 -6.63
N GLY A 166 -7.76 26.71 -5.91
CA GLY A 166 -8.41 25.50 -6.40
C GLY A 166 -9.00 24.63 -5.30
N VAL A 167 -9.67 23.55 -5.69
CA VAL A 167 -10.25 22.57 -4.76
C VAL A 167 -9.77 21.18 -5.14
N ILE A 168 -9.36 20.41 -4.13
CA ILE A 168 -9.00 19.00 -4.27
C ILE A 168 -9.97 18.18 -3.43
N LEU A 169 -10.66 17.24 -4.07
CA LEU A 169 -11.63 16.33 -3.46
C LEU A 169 -11.02 14.93 -3.37
N SER A 170 -11.18 14.22 -2.26
CA SER A 170 -10.74 12.83 -2.16
C SER A 170 -11.68 11.88 -2.92
N SER A 171 -11.16 10.99 -3.76
CA SER A 171 -12.00 9.93 -4.37
C SER A 171 -12.29 8.76 -3.41
N VAL A 172 -11.51 8.61 -2.34
CA VAL A 172 -11.65 7.54 -1.34
C VAL A 172 -12.71 7.92 -0.30
N VAL A 173 -12.67 9.16 0.17
CA VAL A 173 -13.64 9.71 1.13
C VAL A 173 -14.19 11.01 0.56
N PRO A 174 -15.28 10.99 -0.24
CA PRO A 174 -15.75 12.15 -1.03
C PRO A 174 -16.04 13.43 -0.23
N ARG A 175 -16.28 13.30 1.07
CA ARG A 175 -16.53 14.42 1.99
C ARG A 175 -15.25 15.11 2.46
N VAL A 176 -14.08 14.48 2.26
CA VAL A 176 -12.78 15.10 2.51
C VAL A 176 -12.42 16.00 1.33
N GLN A 177 -12.17 17.28 1.63
CA GLN A 177 -11.77 18.27 0.63
C GLN A 177 -10.74 19.26 1.19
N ALA A 178 -9.88 19.76 0.30
CA ALA A 178 -8.96 20.85 0.56
C ALA A 178 -9.25 22.01 -0.40
N ILE A 179 -9.46 23.20 0.16
CA ILE A 179 -9.78 24.42 -0.59
C ILE A 179 -8.61 25.39 -0.45
N PHE A 180 -8.02 25.74 -1.58
CA PHE A 180 -6.94 26.68 -1.73
C PHE A 180 -7.52 28.01 -2.21
N PRO A 181 -7.60 29.05 -1.37
CA PRO A 181 -8.07 30.35 -1.82
C PRO A 181 -7.03 31.05 -2.70
N ASP A 182 -7.47 32.03 -3.47
CA ASP A 182 -6.63 32.88 -4.32
C ASP A 182 -5.46 33.49 -3.54
N GLY A 183 -4.25 33.31 -4.06
CA GLY A 183 -3.01 33.79 -3.45
C GLY A 183 -2.49 32.93 -2.31
N SER A 184 -3.04 31.73 -2.08
CA SER A 184 -2.45 30.73 -1.17
C SER A 184 -1.10 30.21 -1.68
N LEU A 185 -0.92 30.17 -3.00
CA LEU A 185 0.30 29.81 -3.71
C LEU A 185 0.75 30.96 -4.63
N THR A 186 2.04 31.00 -4.95
CA THR A 186 2.63 32.01 -5.87
C THR A 186 3.06 31.42 -7.21
N LYS A 187 3.09 30.08 -7.31
CA LYS A 187 3.46 29.33 -8.51
C LYS A 187 2.55 28.14 -8.65
N LEU A 188 2.31 27.73 -9.91
CA LEU A 188 1.66 26.48 -10.22
C LEU A 188 2.53 25.31 -9.77
N ILE A 189 2.07 24.55 -8.78
CA ILE A 189 2.78 23.39 -8.23
C ILE A 189 1.84 22.18 -8.11
N LYS A 190 2.40 20.97 -8.15
CA LYS A 190 1.67 19.75 -7.81
C LYS A 190 1.46 19.70 -6.30
N VAL A 191 0.20 19.65 -5.88
CA VAL A 191 -0.24 19.42 -4.51
C VAL A 191 -1.09 18.17 -4.50
N SER A 192 -1.02 17.37 -3.43
CA SER A 192 -1.89 16.22 -3.31
C SER A 192 -2.55 16.08 -1.96
N VAL A 193 -3.75 15.49 -1.97
CA VAL A 193 -4.52 15.16 -0.78
C VAL A 193 -4.69 13.66 -0.70
N GLN A 194 -4.38 13.10 0.47
CA GLN A 194 -4.67 11.72 0.84
C GLN A 194 -5.77 11.71 1.88
N ALA A 195 -6.70 10.77 1.77
CA ALA A 195 -7.61 10.42 2.85
C ALA A 195 -7.47 8.93 3.13
N GLN A 196 -6.94 8.57 4.29
CA GLN A 196 -6.78 7.19 4.72
C GLN A 196 -7.88 6.83 5.73
N PRO A 197 -8.88 6.02 5.35
CA PRO A 197 -9.82 5.45 6.31
C PRO A 197 -9.08 4.60 7.35
N VAL A 198 -9.50 4.71 8.61
CA VAL A 198 -8.96 3.89 9.69
C VAL A 198 -10.02 2.84 10.06
N PRO A 199 -9.74 1.54 9.88
CA PRO A 199 -10.68 0.49 10.24
C PRO A 199 -11.11 0.57 11.70
N GLN A 200 -12.41 0.56 11.94
CA GLN A 200 -12.97 0.69 13.29
C GLN A 200 -12.50 -0.44 14.22
N GLU A 201 -12.32 -1.65 13.69
CA GLU A 201 -11.82 -2.81 14.43
C GLU A 201 -10.48 -2.54 15.13
N ILE A 202 -9.58 -1.78 14.49
CA ILE A 202 -8.28 -1.40 15.08
C ILE A 202 -8.50 -0.51 16.30
N VAL A 203 -9.39 0.48 16.18
CA VAL A 203 -9.71 1.45 17.23
C VAL A 203 -10.38 0.74 18.41
N THR A 204 -11.38 -0.10 18.13
CA THR A 204 -12.10 -0.87 19.15
C THR A 204 -11.18 -1.85 19.88
N ARG A 205 -10.27 -2.52 19.16
CA ARG A 205 -9.31 -3.44 19.77
C ARG A 205 -8.35 -2.73 20.73
N LEU A 206 -7.89 -1.53 20.40
CA LEU A 206 -6.93 -0.79 21.22
C LEU A 206 -7.59 -0.01 22.37
N HIS A 207 -8.70 0.66 22.11
CA HIS A 207 -9.28 1.65 23.01
C HIS A 207 -10.74 1.38 23.42
N GLY A 208 -11.34 0.32 22.87
CA GLY A 208 -12.75 0.00 23.05
C GLY A 208 -13.66 1.03 22.38
N ASN A 209 -14.86 1.21 22.91
CA ASN A 209 -15.85 2.15 22.37
C ASN A 209 -15.69 3.59 22.89
N ARG A 210 -14.57 3.91 23.56
CA ARG A 210 -14.32 5.23 24.16
C ARG A 210 -13.67 6.22 23.21
N VAL A 211 -13.22 5.72 22.06
CA VAL A 211 -12.50 6.48 21.04
C VAL A 211 -13.15 6.21 19.69
N ALA A 212 -13.38 7.26 18.92
CA ALA A 212 -13.62 7.18 17.50
C ALA A 212 -12.66 8.10 16.78
N VAL A 213 -12.35 7.78 15.53
CA VAL A 213 -11.42 8.55 14.71
C VAL A 213 -12.01 8.78 13.32
N SER A 214 -11.66 9.90 12.69
CA SER A 214 -11.96 10.15 11.28
C SER A 214 -10.96 9.42 10.38
N SER A 215 -11.04 9.67 9.07
CA SER A 215 -9.89 9.37 8.19
C SER A 215 -8.72 10.30 8.50
N ILE A 216 -7.50 9.80 8.32
CA ILE A 216 -6.28 10.60 8.38
C ILE A 216 -6.16 11.36 7.05
N VAL A 217 -6.10 12.68 7.10
CA VAL A 217 -5.99 13.54 5.93
C VAL A 217 -4.58 14.11 5.83
N THR A 218 -3.89 13.83 4.73
CA THR A 218 -2.52 14.34 4.50
C THR A 218 -2.49 15.27 3.30
N VAL A 219 -1.89 16.45 3.47
CA VAL A 219 -1.59 17.37 2.37
C VAL A 219 -0.11 17.29 2.03
N GLU A 220 0.21 16.84 0.82
CA GLU A 220 1.57 16.75 0.30
C GLU A 220 1.86 17.88 -0.72
N PRO A 221 3.11 18.37 -0.83
CA PRO A 221 4.26 18.00 -0.02
C PRO A 221 4.15 18.52 1.43
N ARG A 222 4.38 17.64 2.41
CA ARG A 222 4.35 17.98 3.85
C ARG A 222 5.40 19.04 4.22
N ARG A 223 5.13 19.73 5.33
CA ARG A 223 6.01 20.73 5.96
C ARG A 223 6.30 21.93 5.05
N ARG A 224 5.31 22.37 4.27
CA ARG A 224 5.34 23.60 3.47
C ARG A 224 4.36 24.61 4.03
N LYS A 225 4.73 25.89 3.95
CA LYS A 225 3.89 27.00 4.39
C LYS A 225 3.16 27.62 3.20
N PHE A 226 1.88 27.86 3.36
CA PHE A 226 1.06 28.60 2.39
C PHE A 226 1.09 30.10 2.69
N HIS A 227 0.91 30.92 1.66
CA HIS A 227 0.88 32.38 1.79
C HIS A 227 -0.43 32.87 2.42
N LYS A 228 -1.52 32.11 2.23
CA LYS A 228 -2.81 32.29 2.89
C LYS A 228 -3.28 30.95 3.47
N PRO A 229 -4.05 30.95 4.57
CA PRO A 229 -4.62 29.73 5.12
C PRO A 229 -5.47 29.00 4.07
N ILE A 230 -5.29 27.69 3.97
CA ILE A 230 -6.17 26.80 3.20
C ILE A 230 -7.26 26.25 4.11
N THR A 231 -8.39 25.84 3.56
CA THR A 231 -9.48 25.21 4.33
C THR A 231 -9.50 23.71 4.10
N LEU A 232 -9.55 22.93 5.18
CA LEU A 232 -9.75 21.49 5.15
C LEU A 232 -11.14 21.16 5.69
N CYS A 233 -11.82 20.24 5.05
CA CYS A 233 -13.09 19.67 5.51
C CYS A 233 -12.89 18.17 5.73
N ILE A 234 -13.27 17.67 6.91
CA ILE A 234 -13.09 16.28 7.31
C ILE A 234 -14.39 15.80 7.99
N PRO A 235 -14.92 14.62 7.62
CA PRO A 235 -16.04 14.02 8.32
C PRO A 235 -15.77 13.79 9.80
N LEU A 236 -16.79 14.00 10.62
CA LEU A 236 -16.72 13.67 12.04
C LEU A 236 -16.42 12.18 12.26
N PRO A 237 -15.65 11.83 13.31
CA PRO A 237 -15.47 10.46 13.74
C PRO A 237 -16.82 9.76 13.97
N GLN A 238 -17.01 8.60 13.36
CA GLN A 238 -18.21 7.79 13.58
C GLN A 238 -17.92 6.64 14.53
N SER A 239 -18.86 6.36 15.44
CA SER A 239 -18.81 5.19 16.30
C SER A 239 -19.99 4.26 15.99
N SER A 240 -19.76 2.95 16.15
CA SER A 240 -20.81 1.93 16.01
C SER A 240 -21.87 2.03 17.11
N ASN A 241 -21.48 2.53 18.29
CA ASN A 241 -22.38 2.74 19.43
C ASN A 241 -22.71 4.24 19.60
N LYS A 242 -23.69 4.72 18.84
CA LYS A 242 -24.18 6.11 18.85
C LYS A 242 -24.59 6.65 20.23
N GLY A 243 -24.76 5.80 21.24
CA GLY A 243 -25.14 6.18 22.61
C GLY A 243 -23.97 6.47 23.57
N MET A 244 -22.72 6.16 23.19
CA MET A 244 -21.55 6.27 24.09
C MET A 244 -20.58 7.41 23.74
N LEU A 245 -20.63 7.90 22.51
CA LEU A 245 -19.87 9.06 22.07
C LEU A 245 -20.74 10.32 22.04
N THR A 246 -20.07 11.48 22.07
CA THR A 246 -20.72 12.77 22.12
C THR A 246 -21.65 12.93 20.92
N GLN A 247 -22.93 13.19 21.20
CA GLN A 247 -23.86 13.55 20.14
C GLN A 247 -23.51 14.96 19.68
N TYR A 248 -23.09 15.09 18.43
CA TYR A 248 -22.80 16.38 17.79
C TYR A 248 -24.07 17.22 17.55
N SER A 249 -25.24 16.73 17.98
CA SER A 249 -26.51 17.43 17.89
C SER A 249 -26.71 18.40 19.06
N GLY A 250 -26.45 19.68 18.79
CA GLY A 250 -27.21 20.78 19.39
C GLY A 250 -26.39 21.78 20.20
N GLN A 251 -25.82 22.78 19.53
CA GLN A 251 -25.87 24.23 19.80
C GLN A 251 -24.83 24.90 18.88
N PRO A 252 -25.18 25.92 18.06
CA PRO A 252 -24.20 26.66 17.27
C PRO A 252 -23.17 27.31 18.20
N GLY A 253 -21.89 26.92 18.07
CA GLY A 253 -20.79 27.54 18.80
C GLY A 253 -20.27 26.80 20.04
N GLN A 254 -20.74 25.59 20.37
CA GLN A 254 -20.09 24.74 21.37
C GLN A 254 -19.28 23.63 20.69
N GLU A 255 -17.96 23.70 20.80
CA GLU A 255 -17.07 22.59 20.44
C GLU A 255 -17.34 21.41 21.39
N PRO A 256 -17.55 20.18 20.87
CA PRO A 256 -17.71 19.00 21.69
C PRO A 256 -16.47 18.84 22.58
N PRO A 257 -16.62 18.73 23.92
CA PRO A 257 -15.47 18.73 24.84
C PRO A 257 -14.50 17.54 24.62
N THR A 258 -14.96 16.51 23.91
CA THR A 258 -14.25 15.26 23.65
C THR A 258 -13.59 15.20 22.27
N LEU A 259 -13.98 16.08 21.33
CA LEU A 259 -13.42 16.11 19.99
C LEU A 259 -12.08 16.85 19.98
N ARG A 260 -11.06 16.20 19.40
CA ARG A 260 -9.71 16.75 19.23
C ARG A 260 -9.30 16.76 17.78
N LEU A 261 -8.69 17.87 17.35
CA LEU A 261 -7.96 17.97 16.10
C LEU A 261 -6.48 17.73 16.37
N LEU A 262 -5.96 16.66 15.77
CA LEU A 262 -4.57 16.26 15.87
C LEU A 262 -3.81 16.62 14.59
N CYS A 263 -2.55 16.99 14.73
CA CYS A 263 -1.67 17.36 13.62
C CYS A 263 -0.31 16.68 13.75
N SER A 264 0.27 16.26 12.61
CA SER A 264 1.68 15.85 12.52
C SER A 264 2.35 16.57 11.36
N ILE A 265 3.28 17.48 11.69
CA ILE A 265 4.06 18.29 10.72
C ILE A 265 5.34 17.60 10.24
N THR A 266 5.63 16.38 10.72
CA THR A 266 6.83 15.63 10.32
C THR A 266 6.82 15.37 8.82
N GLY A 267 7.98 15.59 8.18
CA GLY A 267 8.15 15.46 6.73
C GLY A 267 9.17 14.39 6.37
N GLY A 268 9.13 13.94 5.11
CA GLY A 268 10.03 12.91 4.60
C GLY A 268 9.75 11.53 5.22
N SER A 269 10.83 10.79 5.50
CA SER A 269 10.81 9.42 6.04
C SER A 269 10.79 9.36 7.58
N ALA A 270 10.82 10.51 8.27
CA ALA A 270 10.70 10.54 9.72
C ALA A 270 9.29 10.10 10.15
N PRO A 271 9.17 9.38 11.29
CA PRO A 271 7.87 8.90 11.76
C PRO A 271 6.93 10.06 12.11
N ALA A 272 5.63 9.82 12.03
CA ALA A 272 4.62 10.79 12.47
C ALA A 272 4.72 11.04 13.98
N GLN A 273 4.46 12.29 14.38
CA GLN A 273 4.31 12.69 15.77
C GLN A 273 3.05 13.53 15.89
N TRP A 274 2.09 13.04 16.67
CA TRP A 274 0.79 13.68 16.80
C TRP A 274 0.76 14.68 17.95
N GLU A 275 0.26 15.88 17.66
CA GLU A 275 0.02 16.94 18.63
C GLU A 275 -1.43 17.41 18.58
N ASP A 276 -2.01 17.73 19.74
CA ASP A 276 -3.35 18.30 19.84
C ASP A 276 -3.30 19.81 19.59
N ILE A 277 -3.93 20.24 18.50
CA ILE A 277 -4.00 21.65 18.08
C ILE A 277 -5.41 22.24 18.20
N THR A 278 -6.31 21.56 18.93
CA THR A 278 -7.70 22.00 19.10
C THR A 278 -7.78 23.40 19.69
N GLY A 279 -6.95 23.70 20.71
CA GLY A 279 -6.98 25.00 21.40
C GLY A 279 -6.46 26.19 20.57
N THR A 280 -5.82 25.95 19.43
CA THR A 280 -5.26 27.00 18.55
C THR A 280 -5.94 27.06 17.19
N THR A 281 -6.90 26.15 16.93
CA THR A 281 -7.54 26.01 15.64
C THR A 281 -9.05 26.08 15.78
N GLN A 282 -9.67 27.10 15.19
CA GLN A 282 -11.12 27.25 15.22
C GLN A 282 -11.78 26.19 14.33
N LEU A 283 -12.67 25.39 14.93
CA LEU A 283 -13.45 24.37 14.23
C LEU A 283 -14.84 24.90 13.85
N THR A 284 -15.23 24.71 12.59
CA THR A 284 -16.56 25.05 12.08
C THR A 284 -17.32 23.78 11.72
N PHE A 285 -18.47 23.56 12.37
CA PHE A 285 -19.28 22.36 12.18
C PHE A 285 -20.38 22.63 11.14
N THR A 286 -20.47 21.77 10.13
CA THR A 286 -21.52 21.83 9.11
C THR A 286 -22.11 20.43 8.92
N GLY A 287 -23.27 20.19 9.54
CA GLY A 287 -23.87 18.85 9.58
C GLY A 287 -22.92 17.87 10.26
N GLU A 288 -22.49 16.85 9.52
CA GLU A 288 -21.62 15.77 10.00
C GLU A 288 -20.13 15.99 9.63
N ASP A 289 -19.76 17.20 9.19
CA ASP A 289 -18.41 17.57 8.75
C ASP A 289 -17.83 18.69 9.63
N VAL A 290 -16.51 18.70 9.77
CA VAL A 290 -15.73 19.76 10.42
C VAL A 290 -14.84 20.43 9.38
N SER A 291 -14.94 21.75 9.31
CA SER A 291 -14.05 22.60 8.53
C SER A 291 -13.14 23.43 9.43
N PHE A 292 -11.88 23.57 9.04
CA PHE A 292 -10.89 24.41 9.74
C PHE A 292 -9.85 24.94 8.75
N THR A 293 -9.08 25.94 9.16
CA THR A 293 -8.01 26.51 8.33
C THR A 293 -6.63 26.16 8.84
N THR A 294 -5.66 26.03 7.93
CA THR A 294 -4.24 25.81 8.26
C THR A 294 -3.34 26.58 7.31
N THR A 295 -2.20 27.04 7.79
CA THR A 295 -1.15 27.67 6.96
C THR A 295 0.00 26.73 6.61
N VAL A 296 -0.05 25.48 7.07
CA VAL A 296 1.02 24.49 6.85
C VAL A 296 0.43 23.19 6.32
N SER A 297 1.09 22.60 5.31
CA SER A 297 0.79 21.26 4.83
C SER A 297 1.32 20.19 5.79
N ALA A 298 0.43 19.30 6.25
CA ALA A 298 0.72 18.33 7.30
C ALA A 298 -0.27 17.16 7.21
N ARG A 299 -0.20 16.25 8.20
CA ARG A 299 -1.27 15.29 8.47
C ARG A 299 -2.23 15.87 9.50
N PHE A 300 -3.53 15.67 9.28
CA PHE A 300 -4.60 16.10 10.16
C PHE A 300 -5.53 14.94 10.45
N TRP A 301 -6.03 14.87 11.68
CA TRP A 301 -6.86 13.77 12.10
C TRP A 301 -7.81 14.20 13.22
N LEU A 302 -9.10 13.88 13.08
CA LEU A 302 -10.08 14.10 14.14
C LEU A 302 -10.18 12.85 15.01
N MET A 303 -10.15 13.04 16.31
CA MET A 303 -10.35 12.00 17.31
C MET A 303 -11.38 12.46 18.31
N ASP A 304 -12.45 11.70 18.49
CA ASP A 304 -13.39 11.88 19.59
C ASP A 304 -13.05 10.90 20.70
N CYS A 305 -12.66 11.41 21.87
CA CYS A 305 -12.24 10.60 22.99
C CYS A 305 -12.63 11.19 24.35
N GLN A 306 -12.99 10.31 25.28
CA GLN A 306 -13.42 10.71 26.63
C GLN A 306 -12.27 11.20 27.52
N THR A 307 -11.01 10.92 27.15
CA THR A 307 -9.80 11.27 27.90
C THR A 307 -8.89 12.14 27.04
N PRO A 308 -9.20 13.43 26.87
CA PRO A 308 -8.59 14.18 25.79
C PRO A 308 -7.13 14.57 26.02
N ARG A 309 -6.66 14.52 27.28
CA ARG A 309 -5.24 14.67 27.64
C ARG A 309 -4.35 13.59 27.03
N ASP A 310 -4.91 12.42 26.72
CA ASP A 310 -4.20 11.29 26.14
C ASP A 310 -4.37 11.18 24.62
N ALA A 311 -5.08 12.13 23.98
CA ALA A 311 -5.47 12.01 22.58
C ALA A 311 -4.29 11.75 21.64
N ALA A 312 -3.18 12.50 21.79
CA ALA A 312 -1.97 12.31 21.00
C ALA A 312 -1.36 10.91 21.17
N ARG A 313 -1.30 10.38 22.40
CA ARG A 313 -0.79 9.02 22.68
C ARG A 313 -1.70 7.95 22.07
N MET A 314 -3.01 8.05 22.29
CA MET A 314 -3.98 7.11 21.73
C MET A 314 -3.95 7.11 20.20
N ALA A 315 -3.82 8.30 19.59
CA ALA A 315 -3.67 8.44 18.15
C ALA A 315 -2.39 7.79 17.64
N GLN A 316 -1.27 7.96 18.34
CA GLN A 316 -0.02 7.29 17.96
C GLN A 316 -0.16 5.76 17.94
N GLU A 317 -0.82 5.18 18.95
CA GLU A 317 -1.06 3.74 19.03
C GLU A 317 -1.93 3.23 17.87
N VAL A 318 -3.04 3.94 17.57
CA VAL A 318 -3.91 3.60 16.44
C VAL A 318 -3.19 3.80 15.11
N TYR A 319 -2.42 4.88 14.96
CA TYR A 319 -1.66 5.19 13.75
C TYR A 319 -0.62 4.10 13.44
N ASN A 320 0.12 3.64 14.44
CA ASN A 320 1.11 2.57 14.28
C ASN A 320 0.48 1.28 13.70
N GLU A 321 -0.76 0.97 14.10
CA GLU A 321 -1.55 -0.13 13.50
C GLU A 321 -2.05 0.20 12.10
N ALA A 322 -2.60 1.40 11.90
CA ALA A 322 -3.24 1.82 10.64
C ALA A 322 -2.26 1.94 9.46
N ILE A 323 -0.99 2.26 9.71
CA ILE A 323 0.03 2.38 8.65
C ILE A 323 0.57 1.03 8.16
N ALA A 324 0.22 -0.09 8.80
CA ALA A 324 0.67 -1.40 8.36
C ALA A 324 0.16 -1.68 6.94
N VAL A 325 1.07 -2.04 6.04
CA VAL A 325 0.74 -2.24 4.63
C VAL A 325 0.09 -3.62 4.44
N PRO A 326 -1.11 -3.69 3.82
CA PRO A 326 -1.79 -4.95 3.57
C PRO A 326 -1.27 -5.64 2.31
N TYR A 327 -1.12 -6.96 2.39
CA TYR A 327 -0.69 -7.83 1.31
C TYR A 327 -1.66 -8.98 1.12
N MET A 328 -1.86 -9.40 -0.12
CA MET A 328 -2.51 -10.67 -0.46
C MET A 328 -1.47 -11.78 -0.37
N ALA A 329 -1.64 -12.69 0.58
CA ALA A 329 -0.78 -13.84 0.80
C ALA A 329 -1.60 -15.14 0.80
N LYS A 330 -0.90 -16.27 0.66
CA LYS A 330 -1.46 -17.60 0.82
C LYS A 330 -0.89 -18.29 2.04
N PHE A 331 -1.72 -19.07 2.71
CA PHE A 331 -1.29 -20.00 3.73
C PHE A 331 -1.18 -21.41 3.15
N LEU A 332 -0.03 -22.04 3.36
CA LEU A 332 0.20 -23.46 3.05
C LEU A 332 0.46 -24.21 4.35
N ILE A 333 -0.19 -25.36 4.50
CA ILE A 333 0.00 -26.24 5.65
C ILE A 333 0.53 -27.58 5.18
N PHE A 334 1.69 -27.94 5.72
CA PHE A 334 2.33 -29.22 5.51
C PHE A 334 2.29 -30.03 6.80
N ALA A 335 2.04 -31.33 6.69
CA ALA A 335 2.04 -32.25 7.82
C ALA A 335 2.97 -33.43 7.58
N ARG A 336 3.58 -33.91 8.67
CA ARG A 336 4.30 -35.17 8.71
C ARG A 336 3.95 -35.90 10.00
N ARG A 337 3.52 -37.15 9.87
CA ARG A 337 3.20 -38.01 11.01
C ARG A 337 4.40 -38.88 11.34
N SER A 338 5.00 -38.69 12.51
CA SER A 338 6.11 -39.51 13.01
C SER A 338 5.65 -40.69 13.83
N HIS A 339 4.50 -40.57 14.51
CA HIS A 339 3.91 -41.63 15.34
C HIS A 339 2.38 -41.71 15.18
N PRO A 340 1.73 -42.79 15.63
CA PRO A 340 0.27 -42.93 15.55
C PRO A 340 -0.49 -41.81 16.24
N THR A 341 0.04 -41.19 17.29
CA THR A 341 -0.63 -40.10 18.02
C THR A 341 0.14 -38.80 17.98
N GLU A 342 1.22 -38.70 17.19
CA GLU A 342 2.04 -37.48 17.16
C GLU A 342 2.51 -37.18 15.75
N GLY A 343 2.60 -35.89 15.45
CA GLY A 343 3.08 -35.39 14.19
C GLY A 343 3.69 -34.02 14.29
N GLN A 344 4.06 -33.48 13.15
CA GLN A 344 4.61 -32.15 13.01
C GLN A 344 3.82 -31.41 11.92
N LEU A 345 3.45 -30.16 12.20
CA LEU A 345 2.92 -29.23 11.21
C LEU A 345 3.96 -28.18 10.86
N ARG A 346 3.92 -27.75 9.60
CA ARG A 346 4.62 -26.58 9.08
C ARG A 346 3.63 -25.68 8.39
N LEU A 347 3.46 -24.49 8.93
CA LEU A 347 2.66 -23.42 8.35
C LEU A 347 3.59 -22.47 7.60
N PHE A 348 3.19 -22.08 6.40
CA PHE A 348 3.81 -21.01 5.64
C PHE A 348 2.79 -19.92 5.35
N CYS A 349 3.20 -18.65 5.42
CA CYS A 349 2.45 -17.52 4.87
C CYS A 349 3.32 -16.82 3.83
N MET A 350 2.88 -16.79 2.58
CA MET A 350 3.77 -16.47 1.47
C MET A 350 3.13 -15.54 0.44
N THR A 351 3.98 -14.73 -0.20
CA THR A 351 3.63 -13.89 -1.35
C THR A 351 4.18 -14.50 -2.64
N ASP A 352 5.41 -14.17 -3.02
CA ASP A 352 6.01 -14.51 -4.32
C ASP A 352 6.91 -15.76 -4.28
N ASP A 353 6.92 -16.45 -3.15
CA ASP A 353 7.66 -17.70 -2.96
C ASP A 353 7.06 -18.83 -3.80
N ARG A 354 7.86 -19.87 -4.08
CA ARG A 354 7.37 -21.07 -4.75
C ARG A 354 6.46 -21.86 -3.83
N GLU A 355 5.24 -22.13 -4.29
CA GLU A 355 4.31 -23.06 -3.63
C GLU A 355 4.89 -24.47 -3.54
N ASP A 356 5.69 -24.89 -4.54
CA ASP A 356 6.42 -26.15 -4.48
C ASP A 356 7.59 -26.06 -3.50
N LYS A 357 7.34 -26.52 -2.28
CA LYS A 357 8.27 -26.59 -1.17
C LYS A 357 9.11 -27.87 -1.24
N THR A 358 10.22 -27.81 -1.98
CA THR A 358 11.09 -28.97 -2.23
C THR A 358 11.69 -29.58 -0.98
N LEU A 359 12.02 -28.76 0.03
CA LEU A 359 12.54 -29.24 1.32
C LEU A 359 11.50 -30.08 2.06
N GLU A 360 10.25 -29.61 2.11
CA GLU A 360 9.13 -30.31 2.73
C GLU A 360 8.90 -31.67 2.05
N LYS A 361 8.95 -31.71 0.71
CA LYS A 361 8.87 -32.97 -0.04
C LYS A 361 10.01 -33.94 0.30
N GLN A 362 11.26 -33.45 0.38
CA GLN A 362 12.43 -34.26 0.73
C GLN A 362 12.34 -34.82 2.16
N GLU A 363 11.75 -34.06 3.08
CA GLU A 363 11.55 -34.48 4.47
C GLU A 363 10.25 -35.26 4.70
N HIS A 364 9.58 -35.67 3.62
CA HIS A 364 8.34 -36.46 3.60
C HIS A 364 7.14 -35.77 4.27
N PHE A 365 7.08 -34.44 4.20
CA PHE A 365 5.85 -33.72 4.49
C PHE A 365 4.89 -33.79 3.29
N ILE A 366 3.60 -33.84 3.60
CA ILE A 366 2.51 -33.72 2.62
C ILE A 366 1.80 -32.39 2.80
N GLU A 367 1.43 -31.74 1.69
CA GLU A 367 0.54 -30.58 1.72
C GLU A 367 -0.86 -31.07 2.12
N ILE A 368 -1.40 -30.54 3.23
CA ILE A 368 -2.72 -30.91 3.74
C ILE A 368 -3.75 -29.82 3.55
N ALA A 369 -3.33 -28.57 3.39
CA ALA A 369 -4.22 -27.45 3.14
C ALA A 369 -3.51 -26.30 2.42
N LYS A 370 -4.27 -25.61 1.58
CA LYS A 370 -3.87 -24.39 0.88
C LYS A 370 -5.03 -23.41 0.90
N SER A 371 -4.79 -22.18 1.32
CA SER A 371 -5.80 -21.13 1.28
C SER A 371 -5.90 -20.50 -0.11
N LYS A 372 -7.04 -19.83 -0.35
CA LYS A 372 -7.10 -18.74 -1.33
C LYS A 372 -6.20 -17.57 -0.89
N ASP A 373 -6.01 -16.59 -1.76
CA ASP A 373 -5.38 -15.33 -1.36
C ASP A 373 -6.21 -14.65 -0.27
N VAL A 374 -5.57 -14.27 0.83
CA VAL A 374 -6.17 -13.54 1.94
C VAL A 374 -5.30 -12.34 2.31
N GLU A 375 -5.94 -11.30 2.82
CA GLU A 375 -5.21 -10.10 3.25
C GLU A 375 -4.50 -10.34 4.58
N VAL A 376 -3.20 -10.03 4.64
CA VAL A 376 -2.35 -10.05 5.83
C VAL A 376 -1.57 -8.75 5.93
N LEU A 377 -1.33 -8.28 7.15
CA LEU A 377 -0.62 -7.03 7.39
C LEU A 377 0.89 -7.27 7.56
N SER A 378 1.70 -6.52 6.83
CA SER A 378 3.16 -6.55 6.96
C SER A 378 3.61 -6.15 8.36
N GLY A 379 4.56 -6.91 8.91
CA GLY A 379 5.14 -6.66 10.23
C GLY A 379 4.18 -6.99 11.37
N ARG A 380 3.24 -7.91 11.17
CA ARG A 380 2.23 -8.30 12.16
C ARG A 380 2.21 -9.80 12.40
N HIS A 381 1.98 -10.18 13.65
CA HIS A 381 1.76 -11.57 14.05
C HIS A 381 0.37 -12.04 13.59
N GLN A 382 0.35 -13.24 13.01
CA GLN A 382 -0.86 -14.00 12.71
C GLN A 382 -0.96 -15.10 13.75
N PHE A 383 -1.94 -15.01 14.64
CA PHE A 383 -2.14 -15.97 15.73
C PHE A 383 -2.90 -17.20 15.21
N LEU A 384 -2.53 -18.39 15.70
CA LEU A 384 -3.14 -19.65 15.32
C LEU A 384 -4.10 -20.13 16.42
N GLU A 385 -5.31 -20.46 16.03
CA GLU A 385 -6.28 -21.15 16.89
C GLU A 385 -6.60 -22.53 16.32
N PHE A 386 -6.77 -23.51 17.20
CA PHE A 386 -7.00 -24.90 16.84
C PHE A 386 -8.36 -25.35 17.37
N SER A 387 -9.09 -26.05 16.51
CA SER A 387 -10.33 -26.74 16.87
C SER A 387 -10.34 -28.13 16.22
N GLY A 388 -11.08 -29.07 16.82
CA GLY A 388 -11.18 -30.44 16.34
C GLY A 388 -10.30 -31.43 17.09
N ASN A 389 -9.80 -32.44 16.38
CA ASN A 389 -9.18 -33.64 16.94
C ASN A 389 -7.64 -33.63 16.93
N ILE A 390 -7.02 -32.50 16.59
CA ILE A 390 -5.57 -32.31 16.58
C ILE A 390 -5.27 -31.08 17.42
N LEU A 391 -4.37 -31.23 18.39
CA LEU A 391 -3.97 -30.14 19.28
C LEU A 391 -2.46 -29.88 19.16
N PRO A 392 -2.03 -28.61 19.18
CA PRO A 392 -0.61 -28.29 19.21
C PRO A 392 0.00 -28.67 20.56
N ILE A 393 1.22 -29.18 20.55
CA ILE A 393 2.01 -29.40 21.77
C ILE A 393 2.79 -28.12 22.05
N THR A 394 2.30 -27.30 22.98
CA THR A 394 2.92 -26.04 23.40
C THR A 394 3.27 -26.07 24.89
N LYS A 395 4.15 -25.16 25.32
CA LYS A 395 4.35 -24.92 26.76
C LYS A 395 3.14 -24.16 27.32
N SER A 396 2.94 -24.22 28.64
CA SER A 396 1.93 -23.39 29.31
C SER A 396 2.10 -21.92 28.94
N ASP A 397 0.98 -21.25 28.63
CA ASP A 397 0.89 -19.84 28.21
C ASP A 397 1.56 -19.47 26.87
N GLU A 398 1.99 -20.45 26.07
CA GLU A 398 2.55 -20.20 24.75
C GLU A 398 1.46 -20.16 23.67
N GLN A 399 1.24 -18.97 23.10
CA GLN A 399 0.35 -18.76 21.96
C GLN A 399 1.13 -18.84 20.64
N LEU A 400 0.81 -19.84 19.81
CA LEU A 400 1.43 -19.98 18.48
C LEU A 400 1.06 -18.79 17.59
N SER A 401 2.07 -18.23 16.93
CA SER A 401 1.90 -17.16 15.96
C SER A 401 2.99 -17.17 14.89
N LEU A 402 2.66 -16.59 13.73
CA LEU A 402 3.57 -16.40 12.62
C LEU A 402 3.75 -14.90 12.36
N TYR A 403 4.98 -14.39 12.40
CA TYR A 403 5.25 -13.00 12.02
C TYR A 403 5.38 -12.88 10.50
N PHE A 404 4.58 -12.03 9.88
CA PHE A 404 4.54 -11.89 8.42
C PHE A 404 5.41 -10.74 7.91
N LEU A 405 6.35 -11.07 7.02
CA LEU A 405 7.13 -10.15 6.22
C LEU A 405 6.92 -10.47 4.73
N PRO A 406 6.55 -9.48 3.89
CA PRO A 406 6.33 -9.71 2.47
C PRO A 406 7.64 -10.06 1.76
N PHE A 407 7.56 -10.94 0.77
CA PHE A 407 8.71 -11.39 -0.03
C PHE A 407 9.81 -12.09 0.79
N GLN A 408 9.43 -12.70 1.90
CA GLN A 408 10.25 -13.58 2.71
C GLN A 408 9.50 -14.89 2.98
N GLU A 409 10.26 -15.95 3.27
CA GLU A 409 9.68 -17.20 3.71
C GLU A 409 9.25 -17.08 5.18
N ASN A 410 7.97 -16.84 5.41
CA ASN A 410 7.40 -16.85 6.76
C ASN A 410 6.98 -18.28 7.09
N ARG A 411 7.71 -18.94 7.99
CA ARG A 411 7.51 -20.34 8.36
C ARG A 411 7.37 -20.50 9.87
N LEU A 412 6.39 -21.31 10.28
CA LEU A 412 6.21 -21.76 11.66
C LEU A 412 6.14 -23.28 11.67
N ALA A 413 6.90 -23.93 12.56
CA ALA A 413 6.88 -25.38 12.72
C ALA A 413 6.63 -25.74 14.19
N PHE A 414 5.73 -26.70 14.43
CA PHE A 414 5.35 -27.13 15.78
C PHE A 414 4.86 -28.58 15.76
N LEU A 415 4.89 -29.22 16.93
CA LEU A 415 4.41 -30.58 17.11
C LEU A 415 2.91 -30.58 17.40
N ILE A 416 2.25 -31.66 17.00
CA ILE A 416 0.82 -31.89 17.21
C ILE A 416 0.57 -33.28 17.80
N LYS A 417 -0.54 -33.43 18.51
CA LYS A 417 -1.05 -34.69 19.07
C LYS A 417 -2.48 -34.95 18.61
#